data_AF-A0A7G9AZK2-F1
#
_entry.id   AF-A0A7G9AZK2-F1
#
_cell.length_a   1.000
_cell.length_b   1.000
_cell.length_c   1.000
_cell.angle_alpha   90.00
_cell.angle_beta   90.00
_cell.angle_gamma   90.00
#
_symmetry.space_group_name_H-M   'P 1'
#
loop_
_entity.id
_entity.type
_entity.pdbx_description
1 polymer ?
#
loop_
_entity_poly.entity_id
_entity_poly.type
_entity_poly.pdbx_seq_one_letter_code
_entity_poly.pdbx_strand_id
1 'polypeptide(L)'
;MATREERDYLSQYIDIAGSHLNDSDVDWLMRFINSVGNRHTEEGSFDNWSSDGKYTRNWVKEYIIESDYSLTSNYSYEDDDGTSGSYSENITNARDIINIIRENPNLL
;
A
#
# COMPACT_ATOMS: atom_id res chain seq x y z
N MET A 1 -16.95 3.61 18.39
CA MET A 1 -17.51 4.80 17.71
C MET A 1 -16.37 5.77 17.59
N ALA A 2 -15.92 6.06 16.37
CA ALA A 2 -14.89 7.05 16.16
C ALA A 2 -15.50 8.43 16.49
N THR A 3 -14.87 9.12 17.42
CA THR A 3 -15.27 10.45 17.85
C THR A 3 -15.04 11.46 16.74
N ARG A 4 -15.79 12.57 16.79
CA ARG A 4 -15.66 13.65 15.81
C ARG A 4 -14.25 14.27 15.83
N GLU A 5 -13.58 14.21 16.98
CA GLU A 5 -12.21 14.67 17.19
C GLU A 5 -11.19 13.82 16.44
N GLU A 6 -11.34 12.48 16.41
CA GLU A 6 -10.44 11.60 15.65
C GLU A 6 -10.55 11.84 14.14
N ARG A 7 -11.77 12.09 13.65
CA ARG A 7 -12.02 12.43 12.24
C ARG A 7 -11.41 13.79 11.88
N ASP A 8 -11.54 14.78 12.77
CA ASP A 8 -10.95 16.11 12.56
C ASP A 8 -9.42 16.03 12.55
N TYR A 9 -8.84 15.29 13.50
CA TYR A 9 -7.40 15.02 13.54
C TYR A 9 -6.91 14.34 12.25
N LEU A 10 -7.59 13.29 11.79
CA LEU A 10 -7.27 12.61 10.54
C LEU A 10 -7.30 13.54 9.32
N SER A 11 -8.27 14.45 9.26
CA SER A 11 -8.42 15.39 8.14
C SER A 11 -7.27 16.38 8.00
N GLN A 12 -6.45 16.56 9.04
CA GLN A 12 -5.26 17.42 9.01
C GLN A 12 -4.09 16.75 8.27
N TYR A 13 -4.12 15.43 8.13
CA TYR A 13 -3.03 14.63 7.56
C TYR A 13 -3.40 14.00 6.23
N ILE A 14 -4.63 13.48 6.11
CA ILE A 14 -5.11 12.74 4.94
C ILE A 14 -6.38 13.41 4.42
N ASP A 15 -6.49 13.52 3.09
CA ASP A 15 -7.72 14.00 2.47
C ASP A 15 -8.85 12.97 2.66
N ILE A 16 -9.65 13.23 3.69
CA ILE A 16 -10.90 12.51 3.97
C ILE A 16 -12.12 13.29 3.48
N ALA A 17 -11.92 14.45 2.85
CA ALA A 17 -12.94 15.42 2.46
C ALA A 17 -13.69 14.94 1.21
N GLY A 18 -14.51 13.90 1.38
CA GLY A 18 -15.27 13.26 0.30
C GLY A 18 -15.36 11.74 0.43
N SER A 19 -14.60 11.16 1.35
CA SER A 19 -14.63 9.73 1.64
C SER A 19 -15.63 9.45 2.75
N HIS A 20 -16.67 8.66 2.46
CA HIS A 20 -17.58 8.16 3.49
C HIS A 20 -16.85 7.09 4.31
N LEU A 21 -16.25 7.49 5.44
CA LEU A 21 -15.49 6.62 6.33
C LEU A 21 -16.38 6.11 7.48
N ASN A 22 -16.39 4.79 7.65
CA ASN A 22 -17.00 4.13 8.81
C ASN A 22 -16.06 4.16 10.02
N ASP A 23 -16.57 3.81 11.19
CA ASP A 23 -15.76 3.76 12.41
C ASP A 23 -14.54 2.82 12.30
N SER A 24 -14.69 1.69 11.58
CA SER A 24 -13.55 0.78 11.35
C SER A 24 -12.52 1.41 10.41
N ASP A 25 -12.95 2.18 9.42
CA ASP A 25 -12.04 2.83 8.46
C ASP A 25 -11.20 3.91 9.16
N VAL A 26 -11.82 4.62 10.11
CA VAL A 26 -11.14 5.58 10.98
C VAL A 26 -10.06 4.89 11.83
N ASP A 27 -10.34 3.73 12.44
CA ASP A 27 -9.34 2.98 13.21
C ASP A 27 -8.14 2.55 12.35
N TRP A 28 -8.38 2.07 11.12
CA TRP A 28 -7.32 1.72 10.17
C TRP A 28 -6.43 2.92 9.82
N LEU A 29 -7.04 4.07 9.52
CA LEU A 29 -6.27 5.30 9.22
C LEU A 29 -5.51 5.80 10.46
N MET A 30 -6.10 5.69 11.64
CA MET A 30 -5.44 6.06 12.90
C MET A 30 -4.19 5.22 13.13
N ARG A 31 -4.28 3.90 12.92
CA ARG A 31 -3.13 3.00 12.99
C ARG A 31 -2.09 3.32 11.94
N PHE A 32 -2.51 3.64 10.72
CA PHE A 32 -1.62 4.06 9.63
C PHE A 32 -0.81 5.30 9.98
N ILE A 33 -1.44 6.36 10.50
CA ILE A 33 -0.75 7.58 10.95
C ILE A 33 0.28 7.27 12.05
N ASN A 34 -0.03 6.33 12.96
CA ASN A 34 0.92 5.90 13.99
C ASN A 34 2.05 5.01 13.45
N SER A 35 1.88 4.45 12.26
CA SER A 35 2.82 3.55 11.59
C SER A 35 3.70 4.28 10.57
N VAL A 36 3.69 5.62 10.56
CA VAL A 36 4.53 6.42 9.67
C VAL A 36 6.00 6.06 9.83
N GLY A 37 6.68 5.83 8.72
CA GLY A 37 8.05 5.31 8.68
C GLY A 37 8.16 3.79 8.68
N ASN A 38 7.05 3.05 8.86
CA ASN A 38 7.04 1.61 8.59
C ASN A 38 7.18 1.35 7.10
N ARG A 39 7.90 0.27 6.81
CA ARG A 39 8.00 -0.30 5.48
C ARG A 39 7.72 -1.79 5.55
N HIS A 40 7.04 -2.29 4.55
CA HIS A 40 6.79 -3.70 4.37
C HIS A 40 7.26 -4.12 2.99
N THR A 41 8.02 -5.19 2.92
CA THR A 41 8.49 -5.76 1.66
C THR A 41 8.01 -7.19 1.58
N GLU A 42 7.35 -7.50 0.49
CA GLU A 42 6.92 -8.84 0.12
C GLU A 42 7.67 -9.24 -1.15
N GLU A 43 8.17 -10.46 -1.18
CA GLU A 43 8.85 -11.01 -2.34
C GLU A 43 8.27 -12.38 -2.66
N GLY A 44 8.29 -12.74 -3.93
CA GLY A 44 7.81 -14.02 -4.37
C GLY A 44 8.35 -14.41 -5.73
N SER A 45 8.13 -15.66 -6.09
CA SER A 45 8.48 -16.19 -7.39
C SER A 45 7.39 -17.12 -7.90
N PHE A 46 7.17 -17.09 -9.21
CA PHE A 46 6.23 -18.01 -9.85
C PHE A 46 6.66 -18.35 -11.27
N ASP A 47 6.26 -19.54 -11.69
CA ASP A 47 6.45 -20.03 -13.05
C ASP A 47 5.24 -19.68 -13.92
N ASN A 48 5.50 -19.19 -15.14
CA ASN A 48 4.45 -18.91 -16.12
C ASN A 48 4.91 -19.25 -17.54
N TRP A 49 3.98 -19.26 -18.49
CA TRP A 49 4.25 -19.60 -19.90
C TRP A 49 3.95 -18.41 -20.81
N SER A 50 4.88 -18.13 -21.71
CA SER A 50 4.75 -17.18 -22.82
C SER A 50 4.92 -17.93 -24.14
N SER A 51 4.70 -17.24 -25.28
CA SER A 51 4.89 -17.83 -26.61
C SER A 51 6.31 -18.36 -26.87
N ASP A 52 7.31 -17.86 -26.15
CA ASP A 52 8.72 -18.26 -26.27
C ASP A 52 9.10 -19.44 -25.36
N GLY A 53 8.27 -19.76 -24.36
CA GLY A 53 8.54 -20.85 -23.42
C GLY A 53 8.07 -20.58 -21.99
N LYS A 54 8.50 -21.46 -21.08
CA LYS A 54 8.30 -21.29 -19.64
C LYS A 54 9.33 -20.28 -19.12
N TYR A 55 8.88 -19.31 -18.33
CA TYR A 55 9.73 -18.39 -17.58
C TYR A 55 9.36 -18.40 -16.09
N THR A 56 10.33 -18.05 -15.26
CA THR A 56 10.23 -17.85 -13.82
C THR A 56 10.30 -16.36 -13.55
N ARG A 57 9.22 -15.78 -13.02
CA ARG A 57 9.18 -14.38 -12.61
C ARG A 57 9.45 -14.27 -11.12
N ASN A 58 10.49 -13.54 -10.76
CA ASN A 58 10.72 -13.07 -9.39
C ASN A 58 10.14 -11.67 -9.28
N TRP A 59 9.36 -11.41 -8.24
CA TRP A 59 8.78 -10.10 -8.01
C TRP A 59 9.01 -9.66 -6.57
N VAL A 60 9.15 -8.34 -6.42
CA VAL A 60 9.31 -7.68 -5.13
C VAL A 60 8.29 -6.55 -5.08
N LYS A 61 7.52 -6.51 -4.02
CA LYS A 61 6.54 -5.47 -3.74
C LYS A 61 6.88 -4.83 -2.41
N GLU A 62 7.09 -3.53 -2.42
CA GLU A 62 7.41 -2.75 -1.24
C GLU A 62 6.36 -1.68 -1.03
N TYR A 63 5.92 -1.54 0.22
CA TYR A 63 5.01 -0.53 0.68
C TYR A 63 5.71 0.30 1.75
N ILE A 64 5.70 1.61 1.59
CA ILE A 64 6.34 2.55 2.50
C ILE A 64 5.29 3.57 2.95
N ILE A 65 5.16 3.73 4.26
CA ILE A 65 4.34 4.80 4.83
C ILE A 65 5.24 6.04 4.98
N GLU A 66 5.05 7.01 4.11
CA GLU A 66 5.86 8.21 4.05
C GLU A 66 5.54 9.18 5.19
N SER A 67 6.48 10.07 5.51
CA SER A 67 6.31 11.08 6.56
C SER A 67 5.27 12.15 6.24
N ASP A 68 4.90 12.30 4.98
CA ASP A 68 3.78 13.15 4.54
C ASP A 68 2.42 12.44 4.57
N TYR A 69 2.33 11.26 5.23
CA TYR A 69 1.11 10.47 5.36
C TYR A 69 0.55 9.95 4.03
N SER A 70 1.40 9.89 3.01
CA SER A 70 1.15 9.16 1.79
C SER A 70 1.72 7.75 1.88
N LEU A 71 1.24 6.87 1.00
CA LEU A 71 1.71 5.50 0.90
C LEU A 71 2.38 5.31 -0.47
N THR A 72 3.68 5.05 -0.46
CA THR A 72 4.42 4.65 -1.66
C THR A 72 4.29 3.14 -1.85
N SER A 73 3.85 2.72 -3.04
CA SER A 73 3.84 1.31 -3.45
C SER A 73 4.83 1.13 -4.61
N ASN A 74 5.92 0.42 -4.34
CA ASN A 74 6.89 0.01 -5.35
C ASN A 74 6.65 -1.45 -5.70
N TYR A 75 6.67 -1.77 -6.99
CA TYR A 75 6.61 -3.13 -7.50
C TYR A 75 7.68 -3.30 -8.56
N SER A 76 8.49 -4.34 -8.45
CA SER A 76 9.46 -4.72 -9.46
C SER A 76 9.37 -6.20 -9.75
N TYR A 77 9.75 -6.59 -10.95
CA TYR A 77 9.89 -7.97 -11.33
C TYR A 77 11.06 -8.18 -12.28
N GLU A 78 11.63 -9.37 -12.23
CA GLU A 78 12.69 -9.87 -13.09
C GLU A 78 12.42 -11.33 -13.45
N ASP A 79 12.40 -11.59 -14.75
CA ASP A 79 12.22 -12.91 -15.35
C ASP A 79 13.59 -13.49 -15.71
N ASP A 80 13.76 -14.81 -15.64
CA ASP A 80 15.04 -15.48 -15.96
C ASP A 80 15.44 -15.36 -17.44
N ASP A 81 14.49 -15.05 -18.32
CA ASP A 81 14.72 -14.70 -19.72
C ASP A 81 15.18 -13.22 -19.91
N GLY A 82 15.48 -12.53 -18.81
CA GLY A 82 16.00 -11.16 -18.81
C GLY A 82 14.95 -10.07 -19.00
N THR A 83 13.66 -10.41 -18.96
CA THR A 83 12.58 -9.41 -18.98
C THR A 83 12.38 -8.86 -17.58
N SER A 84 12.45 -7.54 -17.42
CA SER A 84 12.23 -6.88 -16.14
C SER A 84 11.29 -5.69 -16.28
N GLY A 85 10.58 -5.35 -15.20
CA GLY A 85 9.78 -4.14 -15.13
C GLY A 85 9.68 -3.62 -13.71
N SER A 86 9.47 -2.32 -13.59
CA SER A 86 9.25 -1.67 -12.32
C SER A 86 8.12 -0.65 -12.42
N TYR A 87 7.36 -0.54 -11.35
CA TYR A 87 6.24 0.36 -11.19
C TYR A 87 6.33 0.99 -9.80
N SER A 88 6.07 2.29 -9.72
CA SER A 88 5.99 3.02 -8.46
C SER A 88 4.77 3.91 -8.51
N GLU A 89 3.96 3.84 -7.46
CA GLU A 89 2.75 4.62 -7.31
C GLU A 89 2.78 5.29 -5.94
N ASN A 90 2.39 6.57 -5.90
CA ASN A 90 2.17 7.28 -4.65
C ASN A 90 0.66 7.42 -4.42
N ILE A 91 0.18 6.82 -3.33
CA ILE A 91 -1.22 6.80 -2.93
C ILE A 91 -1.44 7.80 -1.79
N THR A 92 -2.25 8.82 -2.06
CA THR A 92 -2.62 9.87 -1.08
C THR A 92 -4.09 9.80 -0.66
N ASN A 93 -4.90 9.00 -1.37
CA ASN A 93 -6.32 8.89 -1.10
C ASN A 93 -6.59 7.98 0.11
N ALA A 94 -7.38 8.47 1.08
CA ALA A 94 -7.72 7.72 2.28
C ALA A 94 -8.28 6.32 1.97
N ARG A 95 -9.15 6.18 0.96
CA ARG A 95 -9.78 4.89 0.64
C ARG A 95 -8.80 3.88 0.09
N ASP A 96 -7.93 4.32 -0.81
CA ASP A 96 -6.94 3.45 -1.43
C ASP A 96 -5.91 3.00 -0.39
N ILE A 97 -5.48 3.93 0.50
CA ILE A 97 -4.65 3.61 1.67
C ILE A 97 -5.33 2.53 2.52
N ILE A 98 -6.60 2.73 2.92
CA ILE A 98 -7.34 1.74 3.72
C ILE A 98 -7.41 0.38 3.03
N ASN A 99 -7.69 0.34 1.73
CA ASN A 99 -7.75 -0.93 0.99
C ASN A 99 -6.41 -1.66 1.04
N ILE A 100 -5.30 -0.95 0.79
CA ILE A 100 -3.96 -1.55 0.81
C ILE A 100 -3.62 -2.09 2.20
N ILE A 101 -3.88 -1.34 3.27
CA ILE A 101 -3.58 -1.77 4.63
C ILE A 101 -4.44 -2.99 5.02
N ARG A 102 -5.70 -3.06 4.57
CA ARG A 102 -6.57 -4.22 4.83
C ARG A 102 -6.08 -5.48 4.12
N GLU A 103 -5.54 -5.34 2.91
CA GLU A 103 -4.90 -6.45 2.20
C GLU A 103 -3.53 -6.81 2.81
N ASN A 104 -2.84 -5.84 3.41
CA ASN A 104 -1.50 -5.97 3.96
C ASN A 104 -1.46 -5.57 5.44
N PRO A 105 -2.08 -6.35 6.34
CA PRO A 105 -2.14 -6.00 7.77
C PRO A 105 -0.76 -5.96 8.45
N ASN A 106 0.27 -6.56 7.86
CA ASN A 106 1.66 -6.53 8.34
C ASN A 106 2.36 -5.17 8.11
N LEU A 107 1.71 -4.23 7.41
CA LEU A 107 2.21 -2.88 7.20
C LEU A 107 2.09 -2.00 8.46
N LEU A 108 1.16 -2.35 9.35
CA LEU A 108 0.88 -1.65 10.61
C LEU A 108 1.67 -2.23 11.78
#